data_AF-A0A9E2TPE4-F1
#
_entry.id   AF-A0A9E2TPE4-F1
#
_cell.length_a   1.000
_cell.length_b   1.000
_cell.length_c   1.000
_cell.angle_alpha   90.00
_cell.angle_beta   90.00
_cell.angle_gamma   90.00
#
_symmetry.space_group_name_H-M   'P 1'
#
loop_
_entity.id
_entity.type
_entity.pdbx_description
1 polymer ?
#
loop_
_entity_poly.entity_id
_entity_poly.type
_entity_poly.pdbx_seq_one_letter_code
_entity_poly.pdbx_strand_id
1 'polypeptide(L)' 'MTDPTTISNLSPAELKQLVEGIVDDRLRTLLGDPDLGAPLGESVRERLKQSLASTERITGDEVAEKLGLRW' A
#
# COMPACT_ATOMS: atom_id res chain seq x y z
N MET A 1 7.75 27.44 -26.29
CA MET A 1 8.13 26.02 -26.35
C MET A 1 9.38 25.89 -25.51
N THR A 2 9.29 25.26 -24.34
CA THR A 2 10.45 24.94 -23.50
C THR A 2 11.21 23.80 -24.16
N ASP A 3 12.51 23.99 -24.39
CA ASP A 3 13.38 22.93 -24.89
C ASP A 3 13.37 21.73 -23.93
N PRO A 4 13.47 20.49 -24.45
CA PRO A 4 13.52 19.32 -23.60
C PRO A 4 14.76 19.36 -22.70
N THR A 5 14.56 19.26 -21.38
CA THR A 5 15.66 19.23 -20.41
C THR A 5 16.49 17.97 -20.64
N THR A 6 17.72 18.14 -21.12
CA THR A 6 18.69 17.06 -21.26
C THR A 6 19.45 16.90 -19.94
N ILE A 7 19.88 15.67 -19.62
CA ILE A 7 20.60 15.38 -18.36
C ILE A 7 21.84 16.26 -18.22
N SER A 8 22.53 16.55 -19.32
CA SER A 8 23.73 17.38 -19.37
C SER A 8 23.49 18.84 -18.94
N ASN A 9 22.24 19.30 -18.92
CA ASN A 9 21.88 20.66 -18.52
C ASN A 9 21.54 20.78 -17.02
N LEU A 10 21.54 19.67 -16.27
CA LEU A 10 21.22 19.69 -14.85
C LEU A 10 22.42 20.17 -14.03
N SER A 11 22.15 21.03 -13.06
CA SER A 11 23.09 21.28 -11.97
C SER A 11 23.28 20.02 -11.11
N PRO A 12 24.36 19.93 -10.31
CA PRO A 12 24.57 18.80 -9.41
C PRO A 12 23.42 18.58 -8.42
N ALA A 13 22.74 19.65 -7.98
CA ALA A 13 21.62 19.57 -7.07
C ALA A 13 20.38 18.97 -7.76
N GLU A 14 20.08 19.41 -8.97
CA GLU A 14 18.96 18.89 -9.77
C GLU A 14 19.21 17.43 -10.19
N LEU A 15 20.45 17.09 -10.54
CA LEU A 15 20.82 15.70 -10.82
C LEU A 15 20.63 14.81 -9.59
N LYS A 16 21.03 15.28 -8.40
CA LYS A 16 20.82 14.55 -7.15
C LYS A 16 19.33 14.30 -6.88
N GLN A 17 18.49 15.33 -7.03
CA GLN A 17 17.04 15.20 -6.87
C GLN A 17 16.42 14.21 -7.87
N LEU A 18 16.87 14.22 -9.12
CA LEU A 18 16.42 13.26 -10.13
C LEU A 18 16.77 11.83 -9.71
N VAL A 19 18.00 11.61 -9.25
CA VAL A 19 18.44 10.28 -8.80
C VAL A 19 17.68 9.82 -7.56
N GLU A 20 17.47 10.71 -6.58
CA GLU A 20 16.66 10.41 -5.39
C GLU A 20 15.24 9.97 -5.78
N GLY A 21 14.57 10.69 -6.68
CA GLY A 21 13.23 10.30 -7.17
C GLY A 21 13.22 8.94 -7.86
N ILE A 22 14.20 8.65 -8.71
CA ILE A 22 14.31 7.35 -9.39
C ILE A 22 14.52 6.21 -8.38
N VAL A 23 15.35 6.44 -7.36
CA VAL A 23 15.61 5.44 -6.31
C VAL A 23 14.34 5.21 -5.49
N ASP A 24 13.65 6.25 -5.06
CA ASP A 24 12.41 6.16 -4.30
C ASP A 24 11.33 5.38 -5.06
N ASP A 25 11.18 5.61 -6.37
CA ASP A 25 10.24 4.88 -7.22
C ASP A 25 10.59 3.38 -7.31
N ARG A 26 11.88 3.05 -7.41
CA ARG A 26 12.32 1.64 -7.43
C ARG A 26 12.15 0.99 -6.07
N LEU A 27 12.42 1.69 -4.98
CA LEU A 27 12.19 1.19 -3.63
C LEU A 27 10.70 0.96 -3.36
N ARG A 28 9.83 1.88 -3.78
CA ARG A 28 8.37 1.68 -3.71
C ARG A 28 7.92 0.45 -4.48
N THR A 29 8.53 0.17 -5.62
CA THR A 29 8.22 -1.03 -6.42
C THR A 29 8.70 -2.31 -5.73
N LEU A 30 9.88 -2.30 -5.10
CA LEU A 30 10.51 -3.49 -4.53
C LEU A 30 10.06 -3.79 -3.09
N LEU A 31 9.78 -2.75 -2.31
CA LEU A 31 9.45 -2.81 -0.89
C LEU A 31 8.01 -2.36 -0.60
N GLY A 32 7.27 -1.94 -1.63
CA GLY A 32 5.86 -1.64 -1.51
C GLY A 32 5.04 -2.88 -1.18
N ASP A 33 3.75 -2.67 -0.93
CA ASP A 33 2.82 -3.76 -0.66
C ASP A 33 2.80 -4.73 -1.87
N PRO A 34 3.27 -5.98 -1.71
CA PRO A 34 3.34 -6.95 -2.80
C PRO A 34 1.94 -7.32 -3.32
N ASP A 35 0.90 -7.09 -2.52
CA ASP A 35 -0.49 -7.35 -2.86
C ASP A 35 -1.21 -6.10 -3.40
N LEU A 36 -0.50 -4.98 -3.61
CA LEU A 36 -1.11 -3.73 -4.07
C LEU A 36 -1.76 -3.91 -5.45
N GLY A 37 -3.10 -3.78 -5.48
CA GLY A 37 -3.89 -3.97 -6.69
C GLY A 37 -4.20 -5.43 -7.04
N ALA A 38 -3.71 -6.39 -6.25
CA ALA A 38 -4.08 -7.79 -6.40
C ALA A 38 -5.56 -8.00 -6.03
N PRO A 39 -6.31 -8.84 -6.78
CA PRO A 39 -7.66 -9.18 -6.40
C PRO A 39 -7.65 -10.06 -5.15
N LEU A 40 -8.67 -9.91 -4.31
CA LEU A 40 -8.89 -10.84 -3.20
C LEU A 40 -9.05 -12.26 -3.75
N GLY A 41 -8.31 -13.20 -3.16
CA GLY A 41 -8.46 -14.62 -3.45
C GLY A 41 -9.90 -15.10 -3.18
N GLU A 42 -10.36 -16.06 -3.97
CA GLU A 42 -11.77 -16.48 -3.97
C GLU A 42 -12.24 -16.96 -2.59
N SER A 43 -11.40 -17.69 -1.86
CA SER A 43 -11.72 -18.15 -0.50
C SER A 43 -11.93 -16.99 0.49
N VAL A 44 -11.16 -15.92 0.36
CA VAL A 44 -11.29 -14.72 1.20
C VAL A 44 -12.55 -13.94 0.81
N ARG A 45 -12.81 -13.82 -0.50
CA ARG A 45 -14.02 -13.18 -1.03
C ARG A 45 -15.28 -13.87 -0.54
N GLU A 46 -15.35 -15.20 -0.60
CA GLU A 46 -16.52 -15.97 -0.14
C GLU A 46 -16.73 -15.84 1.37
N ARG A 47 -15.66 -15.92 2.17
CA ARG A 47 -15.75 -15.68 3.63
C ARG A 47 -16.24 -14.27 3.95
N LEU A 48 -15.79 -13.26 3.21
CA LEU A 48 -16.25 -11.88 3.38
C LEU A 48 -17.73 -11.73 3.02
N LYS A 49 -18.19 -12.33 1.91
CA LYS A 49 -19.62 -12.32 1.56
C LYS A 49 -20.48 -12.94 2.67
N GLN A 50 -20.06 -14.08 3.21
CA GLN A 50 -20.75 -14.73 4.33
C GLN A 50 -20.77 -13.83 5.58
N SER A 51 -19.63 -13.21 5.91
CA SER A 51 -19.54 -12.28 7.05
C SER A 51 -20.43 -11.06 6.87
N LEU A 52 -20.51 -10.50 5.65
CA LEU A 52 -21.34 -9.32 5.34
C LEU A 52 -22.84 -9.65 5.33
N ALA A 53 -23.21 -10.88 4.97
CA ALA A 53 -24.59 -11.34 5.05
C ALA A 53 -25.04 -11.61 6.50
N SER A 54 -24.11 -11.72 7.45
CA SER A 54 -24.42 -11.92 8.86
C SER A 54 -24.94 -10.64 9.50
N THR A 55 -26.00 -10.78 10.29
CA THR A 55 -26.54 -9.71 11.15
C THR A 55 -25.94 -9.76 12.56
N GLU A 56 -25.14 -10.77 12.87
CA GLU A 56 -24.47 -10.90 14.16
C GLU A 56 -23.48 -9.74 14.33
N ARG A 57 -23.58 -9.06 15.47
CA ARG A 57 -22.69 -7.97 15.86
C ARG A 57 -22.15 -8.28 17.24
N ILE A 58 -20.86 -8.03 17.41
CA ILE A 58 -20.17 -8.10 18.69
C ILE A 58 -19.53 -6.75 18.94
N THR A 59 -19.45 -6.36 20.20
CA THR A 59 -18.79 -5.13 20.64
C THR A 59 -17.27 -5.30 20.57
N GLY A 60 -16.55 -4.18 20.58
CA GLY A 60 -15.08 -4.21 20.64
C GLY A 60 -14.58 -4.97 21.87
N ASP A 61 -15.21 -4.78 23.02
CA ASP A 61 -14.82 -5.44 24.27
C ASP A 61 -14.99 -6.97 24.19
N GLU A 62 -16.07 -7.45 23.60
CA GLU A 62 -16.30 -8.89 23.35
C GLU A 62 -15.26 -9.48 22.38
N VAL A 63 -14.80 -8.71 21.39
CA VAL A 63 -13.69 -9.12 20.51
C VAL A 63 -12.39 -9.22 21.30
N ALA A 64 -12.11 -8.24 22.16
CA ALA A 64 -10.90 -8.19 22.99
C ALA A 64 -10.82 -9.43 23.90
N GLU A 65 -11.92 -9.74 24.58
CA GLU A 65 -12.02 -10.88 25.49
C GLU A 65 -11.81 -12.21 24.75
N LYS A 66 -12.48 -12.42 23.61
CA LYS A 66 -12.34 -13.64 22.80
C LYS A 66 -10.93 -13.85 22.26
N LEU A 67 -10.19 -12.78 21.98
CA LEU A 67 -8.84 -12.83 21.43
C LEU A 67 -7.74 -12.70 22.50
N GLY A 68 -8.10 -12.53 23.78
CA GLY A 68 -7.15 -12.33 24.87
C GLY A 68 -6.36 -11.01 24.75
N LEU A 69 -6.94 -10.00 24.11
CA LEU A 69 -6.33 -8.69 23.91
C LEU A 69 -6.66 -7.78 25.10
N ARG A 70 -5.72 -6.88 25.44
CA ARG A 70 -5.90 -5.85 26.49
C ARG A 70 -5.58 -4.50 25.87
N TRP A 71 -6.54 -3.57 25.91
CA TRP A 71 -6.39 -2.16 25.51
C TRP A 71 -7.11 -1.22 26.47
#